data_AF-A0A3P7XVT0-F1
#
_entry.id   AF-A0A3P7XVT0-F1
#
_cell.length_a   1.000
_cell.length_b   1.000
_cell.length_c   1.000
_cell.angle_alpha   90.00
_cell.angle_beta   90.00
_cell.angle_gamma   90.00
#
_symmetry.space_group_name_H-M   'P 1'
#
loop_
_entity.id
_entity.type
_entity.pdbx_description
1 polymer ?
#
loop_
_entity_poly.entity_id
_entity_poly.type
_entity_poly.pdbx_seq_one_letter_code
_entity_poly.pdbx_strand_id
1 'polypeptide(L)'
;MSFLISFPAVPGYLDSWSESDCAAFEKSFALCGKDFRQIRETRLRHKTVSELIHFYYLWKKTARHDEFARIYRRDKKKSSHPNIA
;
A
#
# COMPACT_ATOMS: atom_id res chain seq x y z
N MET A 1 -13.19 26.69 -10.40
CA MET A 1 -12.06 26.13 -11.19
C MET A 1 -11.42 25.03 -10.37
N SER A 2 -11.94 23.81 -10.49
CA SER A 2 -11.43 22.65 -9.78
C SER A 2 -10.37 22.02 -10.67
N PHE A 3 -9.11 22.40 -10.46
CA PHE A 3 -7.99 21.64 -11.00
C PHE A 3 -8.01 20.29 -10.30
N LEU A 4 -8.74 19.35 -10.86
CA LEU A 4 -8.51 17.94 -10.63
C LEU A 4 -7.03 17.74 -10.96
N ILE A 5 -6.21 17.59 -9.93
CA ILE A 5 -4.88 16.99 -10.06
C ILE A 5 -5.15 15.55 -10.46
N SER A 6 -5.56 15.36 -11.71
CA SER A 6 -5.51 14.09 -12.39
C SER A 6 -4.03 13.92 -12.68
N PHE A 7 -3.32 13.38 -11.68
CA PHE A 7 -1.96 12.90 -11.87
C PHE A 7 -2.06 11.99 -13.10
N PRO A 8 -1.38 12.31 -14.22
CA PRO A 8 -1.42 11.43 -15.38
C PRO A 8 -0.90 10.10 -14.88
N ALA A 9 -1.81 9.12 -14.77
CA ALA A 9 -1.45 7.77 -14.41
C ALA A 9 -0.60 7.28 -15.57
N VAL A 10 0.72 7.48 -15.47
CA VAL A 10 1.67 7.06 -16.49
C VAL A 10 1.47 5.54 -16.60
N PRO A 11 0.94 5.04 -17.74
CA PRO A 11 0.75 3.61 -17.91
C PRO A 11 2.13 2.95 -17.78
N GLY A 12 2.26 2.05 -16.81
CA GLY A 12 3.55 1.38 -16.52
C GLY A 12 4.37 1.97 -15.37
N TYR A 13 3.95 3.03 -14.67
CA TYR A 13 4.65 3.44 -13.44
C TYR A 13 4.64 2.33 -12.38
N LEU A 14 3.53 1.61 -12.24
CA LEU A 14 3.47 0.41 -11.39
C LEU A 14 4.40 -0.71 -11.89
N ASP A 15 4.64 -0.80 -13.20
CA ASP A 15 5.51 -1.82 -13.81
C ASP A 15 7.00 -1.53 -13.53
N SER A 16 7.36 -0.26 -13.35
CA SER A 16 8.70 0.14 -12.91
C SER A 16 9.03 -0.24 -11.46
N TRP A 17 8.06 -0.68 -10.68
CA TRP A 17 8.27 -1.17 -9.32
C TRP A 17 8.54 -2.67 -9.34
N SER A 18 9.65 -3.09 -8.74
CA SER A 18 9.93 -4.51 -8.61
C SER A 18 8.89 -5.20 -7.72
N GLU A 19 8.68 -6.50 -7.92
CA GLU A 19 7.82 -7.30 -7.02
C GLU A 19 8.26 -7.20 -5.56
N SER A 20 9.57 -7.16 -5.32
CA SER A 20 10.17 -6.96 -4.01
C SER A 20 9.77 -5.63 -3.39
N ASP A 21 9.79 -4.54 -4.16
CA ASP A 21 9.40 -3.21 -3.67
C ASP A 21 7.89 -3.13 -3.40
N CYS A 22 7.07 -3.75 -4.26
CA CYS A 22 5.62 -3.85 -4.05
C CYS A 22 5.31 -4.60 -2.74
N ALA A 23 5.95 -5.76 -2.53
CA ALA A 23 5.78 -6.53 -1.30
C ALA A 23 6.33 -5.78 -0.07
N ALA A 24 7.44 -5.05 -0.20
CA ALA A 24 7.99 -4.22 0.86
C ALA A 24 7.04 -3.08 1.24
N PHE A 25 6.40 -2.44 0.25
CA PHE A 25 5.37 -1.42 0.46
C PHE A 25 4.18 -1.98 1.24
N GLU A 26 3.61 -3.09 0.78
CA GLU A 26 2.43 -3.72 1.42
C GLU A 26 2.69 -4.12 2.86
N LYS A 27 3.83 -4.76 3.13
CA LYS A 27 4.22 -5.15 4.49
C LYS A 27 4.43 -3.92 5.39
N SER A 28 5.07 -2.88 4.88
CA SER A 28 5.31 -1.65 5.65
C SER A 28 4.01 -0.88 5.87
N PHE A 29 3.12 -0.84 4.89
CA PHE A 29 1.80 -0.23 4.99
C PHE A 29 0.90 -0.97 5.99
N ALA A 30 0.99 -2.31 6.05
CA ALA A 30 0.26 -3.10 7.04
C ALA A 30 0.71 -2.79 8.49
N LEU A 31 2.01 -2.52 8.70
CA LEU A 31 2.60 -2.25 10.01
C LEU A 31 2.43 -0.78 10.45
N CYS A 32 2.71 0.16 9.56
CA CYS A 32 2.82 1.59 9.86
C CYS A 32 1.61 2.41 9.38
N GLY A 33 0.68 1.79 8.65
CA GLY A 33 -0.48 2.47 8.07
C GLY A 33 -0.08 3.47 6.98
N LYS A 34 -0.62 4.68 7.03
CA LYS A 34 -0.38 5.73 6.04
C LYS A 34 0.80 6.65 6.36
N ASP A 35 1.65 6.29 7.31
CA ASP A 35 2.87 7.04 7.56
C ASP A 35 3.93 6.71 6.50
N PHE A 36 3.92 7.47 5.40
CA PHE A 36 4.84 7.27 4.29
C PHE A 36 6.30 7.54 4.64
N ARG A 37 6.59 8.34 5.67
CA ARG A 37 7.96 8.54 6.16
C ARG A 37 8.44 7.27 6.86
N GLN A 38 7.60 6.69 7.72
CA GLN A 38 7.89 5.43 8.39
C GLN A 38 8.00 4.26 7.41
N ILE A 39 7.13 4.19 6.39
CA ILE A 39 7.21 3.17 5.32
C ILE A 39 8.55 3.23 4.60
N ARG A 40 9.00 4.44 4.25
CA ARG A 40 10.31 4.67 3.65
C ARG A 40 11.43 4.14 4.53
N GLU A 41 11.41 4.50 5.82
CA GLU A 41 12.46 4.12 6.77
C GLU A 41 12.50 2.61 7.04
N THR A 42 11.34 1.95 7.00
CA THR A 42 11.21 0.53 7.33
C THR A 42 11.83 -0.36 6.27
N ARG A 43 11.41 -0.21 5.00
CA ARG A 43 11.85 -1.12 3.91
C ARG A 43 12.08 -0.46 2.56
N LEU A 44 11.85 0.84 2.40
CA LEU A 44 11.90 1.54 1.11
C LEU A 44 12.78 2.78 1.15
N ARG A 45 13.94 2.71 1.82
CA ARG A 45 14.85 3.86 2.03
C ARG A 45 15.38 4.47 0.73
N HIS A 46 15.40 3.67 -0.34
CA HIS A 46 15.84 4.06 -1.68
C HIS A 46 14.74 4.77 -2.50
N LYS A 47 13.50 4.82 -2.01
CA LYS A 47 12.39 5.56 -2.63
C LYS A 47 12.14 6.86 -1.86
N THR A 48 11.66 7.88 -2.57
CA THR A 48 11.22 9.12 -1.95
C THR A 48 9.79 9.00 -1.42
N VAL A 49 9.43 9.87 -0.47
CA VAL A 49 8.05 9.92 0.07
C VAL A 49 7.05 10.27 -1.05
N SER A 50 7.44 11.09 -2.01
CA SER A 50 6.61 11.44 -3.17
C SER A 50 6.30 10.20 -4.03
N GLU A 51 7.31 9.37 -4.32
CA GLU A 51 7.12 8.11 -5.06
C GLU A 51 6.21 7.14 -4.31
N LEU A 52 6.33 7.05 -2.98
CA LEU A 52 5.47 6.21 -2.15
C LEU A 52 4.01 6.67 -2.18
N ILE A 53 3.77 7.98 -2.13
CA ILE A 53 2.43 8.57 -2.22
C ILE A 53 1.85 8.33 -3.62
N HIS A 54 2.64 8.52 -4.67
CA HIS A 54 2.20 8.28 -6.04
C HIS A 54 1.86 6.79 -6.25
N PHE A 55 2.76 5.88 -5.83
CA PHE A 55 2.53 4.44 -5.87
C PHE A 55 1.27 4.06 -5.08
N TYR A 56 1.04 4.63 -3.90
CA TYR A 56 -0.16 4.38 -3.11
C TYR A 56 -1.46 4.65 -3.87
N TYR A 57 -1.56 5.78 -4.57
CA TYR A 57 -2.77 6.12 -5.32
C TYR A 57 -3.00 5.19 -6.52
N LEU A 58 -1.93 4.71 -7.14
CA LEU A 58 -2.01 3.75 -8.23
C LEU A 58 -2.30 2.33 -7.73
N TRP A 59 -1.59 1.88 -6.69
CA TRP A 59 -1.75 0.56 -6.06
C TRP A 59 -3.19 0.33 -5.60
N LYS A 60 -3.86 1.35 -5.07
CA LYS A 60 -5.28 1.27 -4.70
C LYS A 60 -6.23 0.92 -5.85
N LYS A 61 -5.84 1.14 -7.10
CA LYS A 61 -6.63 0.82 -8.31
C LYS A 61 -6.32 -0.59 -8.84
N THR A 62 -5.39 -1.32 -8.23
CA THR A 62 -5.00 -2.68 -8.66
C THR A 62 -5.84 -3.74 -7.97
N ALA A 63 -6.05 -4.88 -8.64
CA ALA A 63 -6.69 -6.06 -8.05
C ALA A 63 -5.93 -6.58 -6.80
N ARG A 64 -4.62 -6.32 -6.73
CA ARG A 64 -3.75 -6.67 -5.60
C ARG A 64 -4.13 -5.92 -4.33
N HIS A 65 -4.54 -4.65 -4.43
CA HIS A 65 -5.12 -3.93 -3.28
C HIS A 65 -6.47 -4.53 -2.85
N ASP A 66 -7.32 -4.97 -3.78
CA ASP A 66 -8.61 -5.58 -3.42
C ASP A 66 -8.42 -6.88 -2.64
N GLU A 67 -7.45 -7.71 -3.05
CA GLU A 67 -7.03 -8.89 -2.32
C GLU A 67 -6.41 -8.54 -0.96
N PHE A 68 -5.46 -7.61 -0.93
CA PHE A 68 -4.85 -7.13 0.32
C PHE A 68 -5.92 -6.63 1.28
N ALA A 69 -6.89 -5.84 0.82
CA ALA A 69 -7.96 -5.32 1.65
C ALA A 69 -8.91 -6.42 2.13
N ARG A 70 -9.15 -7.47 1.33
CA ARG A 70 -9.90 -8.67 1.77
C ARG A 70 -9.16 -9.41 2.89
N ILE A 71 -7.86 -9.62 2.76
CA ILE A 71 -7.03 -10.32 3.77
C ILE A 71 -6.88 -9.46 5.02
N TYR A 72 -6.47 -8.20 4.89
CA TYR A 72 -6.26 -7.26 5.98
C TYR A 72 -7.54 -7.03 6.80
N ARG A 73 -8.72 -6.93 6.16
CA ARG A 73 -10.00 -6.86 6.88
C ARG A 73 -10.39 -8.17 7.56
N ARG A 74 -10.00 -9.33 7.02
CA ARG A 74 -10.29 -10.64 7.59
C ARG A 74 -9.43 -10.94 8.81
N ASP A 75 -8.18 -10.46 8.83
CA ASP A 75 -7.26 -10.64 9.95
C ASP A 75 -7.80 -9.96 11.23
N LYS A 76 -8.39 -8.77 11.08
CA LYS A 76 -9.08 -8.07 12.18
C LYS A 76 -10.34 -8.79 12.70
N LYS A 77 -10.87 -9.78 11.96
CA LYS A 77 -12.08 -10.55 12.31
C LYS A 77 -11.75 -11.92 12.92
N LYS A 78 -10.50 -12.35 12.90
CA LYS A 78 -10.04 -13.60 13.53
C LYS A 78 -9.61 -13.44 15.00
N SER A 79 -9.59 -12.22 15.53
CA SER A 79 -9.34 -11.96 16.96
C SER A 79 -10.61 -11.96 17.82
N SER A 80 -11.74 -12.48 17.33
CA SER A 80 -12.90 -12.77 18.18
C SER A 80 -12.74 -14.14 18.84
N HIS A 81 -12.08 -14.11 20.01
CA HIS A 81 -12.03 -15.06 21.12
C HIS A 81 -12.04 -16.58 20.85
N PRO A 82 -11.08 -17.36 21.42
CA PRO A 82 -11.26 -18.80 21.53
C PRO A 82 -12.49 -19.06 22.42
N ASN A 83 -13.45 -19.86 21.94
CA ASN A 83 -14.50 -20.42 22.79
C ASN A 83 -13.80 -21.29 23.84
N ILE A 84 -13.78 -20.81 25.08
CA ILE A 84 -13.53 -21.63 26.26
C ILE A 84 -14.88 -22.27 26.57
N ALA A 85 -15.00 -23.56 26.28
CA ALA A 85 -16.08 -24.43 26.76
C ALA A 85 -15.43 -25.57 27.54
#